data_AF-A0A7C0W863-F1
#
_entry.id   AF-A0A7C0W863-F1
#
_cell.length_a   1.000
_cell.length_b   1.000
_cell.length_c   1.000
_cell.angle_alpha   90.00
_cell.angle_beta   90.00
_cell.angle_gamma   90.00
#
_symmetry.space_group_name_H-M   'P 1'
#
loop_
_entity.id
_entity.type
_entity.pdbx_description
1 polymer ?
#
loop_
_entity_poly.entity_id
_entity_poly.type
_entity_poly.pdbx_seq_one_letter_code
_entity_poly.pdbx_strand_id
1 'polypeptide(L)'
;MKKTFRVSAGSAEFKKNFFISIDDIVFGEAAGSVFYGPGEDEILSDLEKARYFLERADLNSVGIFEKIEKLNINRVSKAAVSGVALNYISRIKSVYPWQIMHLDEPSRIRTSFTISLDDPDEMYAQIKASPYPLIKVKLGGDGDEHLVEKLTNISGKLFRVDANGGWTPETAEKMVHYLDRLDVELVEQPTGLDYINEWKYIKGRSKINFIIDEGLHTIDDYRQYSDYIDGVNIKMAKTGGILPAIKIAEQARRDKLKVMLGCMVESSVALSQAVYMASLAKYYDFDGPLLLKDRIADGIDFNLEKISVDEDIIGGPRVKKEFLDVANY
;
A
#
# COMPACT_ATOMS: atom_id res chain seq x y z
N MET A 1 7.60 11.57 -10.94
CA MET A 1 7.51 11.57 -9.46
C MET A 1 8.11 12.88 -8.93
N LYS A 2 7.96 13.22 -7.64
CA LYS A 2 8.61 14.43 -7.07
C LYS A 2 10.14 14.32 -6.98
N LYS A 3 10.62 13.11 -6.73
CA LYS A 3 12.05 12.72 -6.68
C LYS A 3 12.19 11.31 -7.26
N THR A 4 13.41 10.89 -7.55
CA THR A 4 13.72 9.49 -7.92
C THR A 4 13.33 8.58 -6.76
N PHE A 5 12.47 7.60 -7.04
CA PHE A 5 12.07 6.58 -6.09
C PHE A 5 13.03 5.40 -6.19
N ARG A 6 13.60 4.96 -5.07
CA ARG A 6 14.58 3.88 -5.01
C ARG A 6 14.24 2.88 -3.91
N VAL A 7 14.35 1.62 -4.26
CA VAL A 7 14.23 0.46 -3.38
C VAL A 7 15.40 -0.49 -3.67
N SER A 8 15.55 -1.57 -2.89
CA SER A 8 16.59 -2.59 -3.11
C SER A 8 16.62 -3.15 -4.55
N ALA A 9 15.45 -3.19 -5.20
CA ALA A 9 15.26 -3.67 -6.58
C ALA A 9 15.81 -2.76 -7.69
N GLY A 10 15.95 -1.45 -7.43
CA GLY A 10 16.27 -0.47 -8.47
C GLY A 10 15.69 0.93 -8.23
N SER A 11 15.74 1.77 -9.27
CA SER A 11 15.29 3.16 -9.23
C SER A 11 14.34 3.54 -10.37
N ALA A 12 13.44 4.50 -10.13
CA ALA A 12 12.48 4.98 -11.10
C ALA A 12 12.19 6.49 -10.94
N GLU A 13 12.10 7.20 -12.08
CA GLU A 13 11.82 8.65 -12.11
C GLU A 13 10.36 8.96 -12.49
N PHE A 14 9.74 8.06 -13.26
CA PHE A 14 8.35 8.13 -13.68
C PHE A 14 7.56 6.90 -13.22
N LYS A 15 6.26 7.10 -12.97
CA LYS A 15 5.31 6.04 -12.66
C LYS A 15 4.19 6.12 -13.68
N LYS A 16 3.93 5.01 -14.37
CA LYS A 16 2.77 4.85 -15.24
C LYS A 16 1.72 4.02 -14.52
N ASN A 17 0.51 4.56 -14.43
CA ASN A 17 -0.67 3.89 -13.87
C ASN A 17 -1.78 3.95 -14.93
N PHE A 18 -2.67 2.97 -14.90
CA PHE A 18 -3.75 2.85 -15.88
C PHE A 18 -5.08 3.01 -15.17
N PHE A 19 -6.06 3.61 -15.85
CA PHE A 19 -7.36 3.91 -15.27
C PHE A 19 -8.44 3.20 -16.06
N ILE A 20 -9.50 2.82 -15.35
CA ILE A 20 -10.78 2.41 -15.93
C ILE A 20 -11.86 3.30 -15.33
N SER A 21 -12.76 3.79 -16.19
CA SER A 21 -13.84 4.69 -15.78
C SER A 21 -15.21 4.15 -16.18
N ILE A 22 -16.23 4.58 -15.44
CA ILE A 22 -17.63 4.54 -15.88
C ILE A 22 -18.07 5.99 -16.05
N ASP A 23 -18.52 6.32 -17.27
CA ASP A 23 -18.97 7.65 -17.70
C ASP A 23 -17.97 8.79 -17.44
N ASP A 24 -16.67 8.49 -17.35
CA ASP A 24 -15.60 9.43 -16.96
C ASP A 24 -15.86 10.16 -15.64
N ILE A 25 -16.64 9.53 -14.76
CA ILE A 25 -17.03 10.08 -13.46
C ILE A 25 -16.53 9.20 -12.33
N VAL A 26 -16.67 7.87 -12.47
CA VAL A 26 -16.29 6.90 -11.44
C VAL A 26 -15.04 6.17 -11.91
N PHE A 27 -13.98 6.18 -11.11
CA PHE A 27 -12.68 5.66 -11.51
C PHE A 27 -12.21 4.49 -10.65
N GLY A 28 -11.44 3.61 -11.30
CA GLY A 28 -10.54 2.65 -10.68
C GLY A 28 -9.15 2.78 -11.30
N GLU A 29 -8.11 2.45 -10.54
CA GLU A 29 -6.71 2.61 -10.96
C GLU A 29 -5.94 1.29 -10.78
N ALA A 30 -5.24 0.90 -11.83
CA ALA A 30 -4.29 -0.20 -11.88
C ALA A 30 -2.88 0.36 -11.67
N ALA A 31 -2.41 0.33 -10.42
CA ALA A 31 -1.09 0.80 -10.03
C ALA A 31 -0.18 -0.36 -9.61
N GLY A 32 0.53 -0.96 -10.56
CA GLY A 32 1.49 -2.04 -10.28
C GLY A 32 2.81 -1.53 -9.70
N SER A 33 3.64 -2.43 -9.15
CA SER A 33 5.05 -2.10 -8.85
C SER A 33 5.79 -1.73 -10.13
N VAL A 34 6.72 -0.77 -10.07
CA VAL A 34 7.58 -0.43 -11.21
C VAL A 34 8.55 -1.57 -11.55
N PHE A 35 8.96 -2.35 -10.56
CA PHE A 35 10.00 -3.38 -10.73
C PHE A 35 9.45 -4.80 -10.83
N TYR A 36 8.25 -5.03 -10.32
CA TYR A 36 7.68 -6.37 -10.14
C TYR A 36 6.23 -6.50 -10.66
N GLY A 37 5.69 -5.45 -11.29
CA GLY A 37 4.33 -5.44 -11.81
C GLY A 37 4.20 -6.13 -13.18
N PRO A 38 2.96 -6.40 -13.63
CA PRO A 38 2.70 -6.81 -15.01
C PRO A 38 3.15 -5.74 -16.00
N GLY A 39 3.44 -6.16 -17.23
CA GLY A 39 3.76 -5.24 -18.32
C GLY A 39 2.57 -4.38 -18.73
N GLU A 40 2.84 -3.26 -19.38
CA GLU A 40 1.80 -2.35 -19.88
C GLU A 40 0.78 -3.04 -20.80
N ASP A 41 1.25 -3.83 -21.78
CA ASP A 41 0.38 -4.53 -22.73
C ASP A 41 -0.57 -5.52 -22.02
N GLU A 42 -0.10 -6.16 -20.94
CA GLU A 42 -0.92 -7.06 -20.12
C GLU A 42 -2.01 -6.27 -19.39
N ILE A 43 -1.66 -5.14 -18.76
CA ILE A 43 -2.64 -4.29 -18.06
C ILE A 43 -3.69 -3.78 -19.04
N LEU A 44 -3.29 -3.24 -20.20
CA LEU A 44 -4.23 -2.74 -21.20
C LEU A 44 -5.16 -3.84 -21.73
N SER A 45 -4.62 -5.03 -22.02
CA SER A 45 -5.41 -6.19 -22.42
C SER A 45 -6.43 -6.60 -21.35
N ASP A 46 -6.01 -6.58 -20.09
CA ASP A 46 -6.86 -6.93 -18.96
C ASP A 46 -7.95 -5.90 -18.68
N LEU A 47 -7.64 -4.61 -18.81
CA LEU A 47 -8.62 -3.54 -18.66
C LEU A 47 -9.67 -3.56 -19.79
N GLU A 48 -9.28 -3.96 -21.01
CA GLU A 48 -10.24 -4.17 -22.09
C GLU A 48 -11.19 -5.34 -21.81
N LYS A 49 -10.68 -6.47 -21.29
CA LYS A 49 -11.53 -7.58 -20.79
C LYS A 49 -12.45 -7.11 -19.66
N ALA A 50 -11.93 -6.29 -18.75
CA ALA A 50 -12.70 -5.74 -17.64
C ALA A 50 -13.82 -4.80 -18.12
N ARG A 51 -13.58 -4.00 -19.16
CA ARG A 51 -14.60 -3.15 -19.79
C ARG A 51 -15.78 -3.99 -20.27
N TYR A 52 -15.51 -5.04 -21.06
CA TYR A 52 -16.57 -5.96 -21.53
C TYR A 52 -17.33 -6.63 -20.38
N PHE A 53 -16.62 -6.96 -19.29
CA PHE A 53 -17.24 -7.52 -18.10
C PHE A 53 -18.17 -6.52 -17.41
N LEU A 54 -17.73 -5.28 -17.17
CA LEU A 54 -18.50 -4.25 -16.48
C LEU A 54 -19.76 -3.85 -17.25
N GLU A 55 -19.70 -3.78 -18.59
CA GLU A 55 -20.87 -3.52 -19.45
C GLU A 55 -22.02 -4.52 -19.28
N ARG A 56 -21.71 -5.74 -18.85
CA ARG A 56 -22.66 -6.86 -18.71
C ARG A 56 -22.96 -7.19 -17.24
N ALA A 57 -22.23 -6.57 -16.32
CA ALA A 57 -22.33 -6.84 -14.91
C ALA A 57 -23.52 -6.11 -14.29
N ASP A 58 -24.19 -6.78 -13.35
CA ASP A 58 -25.11 -6.10 -12.44
C ASP A 58 -24.30 -5.44 -11.31
N LEU A 59 -24.12 -4.12 -11.42
CA LEU A 59 -23.43 -3.28 -10.45
C LEU A 59 -24.35 -2.79 -9.31
N ASN A 60 -25.57 -3.33 -9.15
CA ASN A 60 -26.43 -3.00 -8.01
C ASN A 60 -26.18 -3.88 -6.77
N SER A 61 -25.42 -4.97 -6.94
CA SER A 61 -25.20 -6.00 -5.92
C SER A 61 -23.73 -6.15 -5.55
N VAL A 62 -23.45 -6.35 -4.25
CA VAL A 62 -22.11 -6.66 -3.72
C VAL A 62 -21.58 -8.03 -4.20
N GLY A 63 -22.45 -8.89 -4.75
CA GLY A 63 -22.04 -10.14 -5.38
C GLY A 63 -21.11 -9.95 -6.60
N ILE A 64 -20.95 -8.72 -7.09
CA ILE A 64 -19.99 -8.41 -8.14
C ILE A 64 -18.54 -8.69 -7.72
N PHE A 65 -18.18 -8.49 -6.45
CA PHE A 65 -16.80 -8.62 -6.00
C PHE A 65 -16.30 -10.07 -6.10
N GLU A 66 -17.16 -11.06 -5.87
CA GLU A 66 -16.83 -12.48 -6.10
C GLU A 66 -16.64 -12.81 -7.59
N LYS A 67 -17.37 -12.13 -8.48
CA LYS A 67 -17.20 -12.28 -9.93
C LYS A 67 -15.88 -11.67 -10.37
N ILE A 68 -15.51 -10.50 -9.83
CA ILE A 68 -14.22 -9.83 -10.08
C ILE A 68 -13.06 -10.72 -9.62
N GLU A 69 -13.15 -11.33 -8.44
CA GLU A 69 -12.14 -12.26 -7.91
C GLU A 69 -11.88 -13.43 -8.88
N LYS A 70 -12.94 -13.91 -9.56
CA LYS A 70 -12.88 -15.01 -10.55
C LYS A 70 -12.48 -14.58 -11.96
N LEU A 71 -12.35 -13.29 -12.25
CA LEU A 71 -11.89 -12.83 -13.58
C LEU A 71 -10.47 -13.35 -13.86
N ASN A 72 -10.23 -13.79 -15.09
CA ASN A 72 -8.91 -14.25 -15.52
C ASN A 72 -8.06 -13.07 -16.03
N ILE A 73 -7.71 -12.18 -15.12
CA ILE A 73 -6.86 -11.00 -15.32
C ILE A 73 -5.89 -10.84 -14.14
N ASN A 74 -4.83 -10.07 -14.33
CA ASN A 74 -3.83 -9.77 -13.31
C ASN A 74 -4.46 -9.07 -12.09
N ARG A 75 -3.92 -9.30 -10.89
CA ARG A 75 -4.41 -8.69 -9.64
C ARG A 75 -4.32 -7.16 -9.66
N VAL A 76 -3.29 -6.59 -10.30
CA VAL A 76 -3.19 -5.14 -10.46
C VAL A 76 -4.41 -4.59 -11.22
N SER A 77 -4.81 -5.27 -12.30
CA SER A 77 -6.00 -4.92 -13.07
C SER A 77 -7.28 -5.18 -12.28
N LYS A 78 -7.40 -6.33 -11.56
CA LYS A 78 -8.54 -6.60 -10.66
C LYS A 78 -8.74 -5.52 -9.61
N ALA A 79 -7.66 -4.97 -9.07
CA ALA A 79 -7.74 -3.89 -8.09
C ALA A 79 -8.41 -2.65 -8.67
N ALA A 80 -8.14 -2.32 -9.93
CA ALA A 80 -8.83 -1.24 -10.65
C ALA A 80 -10.32 -1.54 -10.84
N VAL A 81 -10.66 -2.75 -11.29
CA VAL A 81 -12.06 -3.19 -11.49
C VAL A 81 -12.85 -3.20 -10.18
N SER A 82 -12.22 -3.68 -9.09
CA SER A 82 -12.77 -3.64 -7.73
C SER A 82 -13.03 -2.20 -7.28
N GLY A 83 -12.09 -1.29 -7.51
CA GLY A 83 -12.21 0.12 -7.16
C GLY A 83 -13.37 0.79 -7.88
N VAL A 84 -13.43 0.69 -9.22
CA VAL A 84 -14.51 1.30 -10.00
C VAL A 84 -15.87 0.72 -9.64
N ALA A 85 -15.97 -0.60 -9.42
CA ALA A 85 -17.23 -1.23 -9.02
C ALA A 85 -17.72 -0.76 -7.64
N LEU A 86 -16.83 -0.71 -6.64
CA LEU A 86 -17.18 -0.22 -5.30
C LEU A 86 -17.60 1.25 -5.34
N ASN A 87 -16.82 2.08 -6.01
CA ASN A 87 -17.10 3.50 -6.16
C ASN A 87 -18.43 3.71 -6.90
N TYR A 88 -18.74 2.91 -7.93
CA TYR A 88 -20.02 3.00 -8.65
C TYR A 88 -21.21 2.61 -7.76
N ILE A 89 -21.10 1.51 -7.01
CA ILE A 89 -22.14 1.10 -6.05
C ILE A 89 -22.37 2.21 -5.01
N SER A 90 -21.29 2.82 -4.50
CA SER A 90 -21.34 3.95 -3.55
C SER A 90 -22.13 5.12 -4.13
N ARG A 91 -21.86 5.47 -5.39
CA ARG A 91 -22.56 6.54 -6.09
C ARG A 91 -24.05 6.27 -6.22
N ILE A 92 -24.44 5.14 -6.81
CA ILE A 92 -25.85 4.85 -7.12
C ILE A 92 -26.70 4.64 -5.87
N LYS A 93 -26.08 4.17 -4.78
CA LYS A 93 -26.76 4.00 -3.48
C LYS A 93 -26.66 5.24 -2.58
N SER A 94 -25.83 6.22 -2.94
CA SER A 94 -25.57 7.42 -2.13
C SER A 94 -25.15 7.07 -0.69
N VAL A 95 -24.24 6.10 -0.54
CA VAL A 95 -23.68 5.65 0.73
C VAL A 95 -22.16 5.58 0.64
N TYR A 96 -21.47 5.66 1.76
CA TYR A 96 -20.02 5.58 1.77
C TYR A 96 -19.51 4.20 1.33
N PRO A 97 -18.33 4.13 0.66
CA PRO A 97 -17.75 2.87 0.22
C PRO A 97 -17.54 1.83 1.34
N TRP A 98 -17.12 2.26 2.53
CA TRP A 98 -16.95 1.36 3.68
C TRP A 98 -18.27 0.77 4.18
N GLN A 99 -19.39 1.49 4.06
CA GLN A 99 -20.71 0.98 4.46
C GLN A 99 -21.17 -0.16 3.54
N ILE A 100 -20.84 -0.11 2.25
CA ILE A 100 -21.13 -1.20 1.30
C ILE A 100 -20.39 -2.48 1.68
N MET A 101 -19.17 -2.34 2.20
CA MET A 101 -18.35 -3.45 2.66
C MET A 101 -18.60 -3.82 4.13
N HIS A 102 -19.57 -3.18 4.79
CA HIS A 102 -19.90 -3.38 6.21
C HIS A 102 -18.70 -3.14 7.15
N LEU A 103 -17.89 -2.13 6.84
CA LEU A 103 -16.73 -1.72 7.65
C LEU A 103 -17.06 -0.45 8.46
N ASP A 104 -16.36 -0.31 9.59
CA ASP A 104 -16.42 0.92 10.38
C ASP A 104 -15.77 2.09 9.63
N GLU A 105 -16.23 3.30 9.95
CA GLU A 105 -15.73 4.54 9.37
C GLU A 105 -14.20 4.67 9.51
N PRO A 106 -13.48 5.00 8.42
CA PRO A 106 -12.05 5.29 8.46
C PRO A 106 -11.74 6.44 9.42
N SER A 107 -11.02 6.16 10.50
CA SER A 107 -10.63 7.18 11.46
C SER A 107 -9.21 6.98 11.94
N ARG A 108 -8.57 8.06 12.41
CA ARG A 108 -7.22 8.05 13.04
C ARG A 108 -6.10 7.51 12.14
N ILE A 109 -6.17 7.77 10.84
CA ILE A 109 -5.17 7.32 9.87
C ILE A 109 -3.93 8.20 9.96
N ARG A 110 -2.85 7.68 10.56
CA ARG A 110 -1.52 8.32 10.56
C ARG A 110 -0.57 7.55 9.66
N THR A 111 -0.25 8.12 8.50
CA THR A 111 0.66 7.51 7.53
C THR A 111 2.12 7.83 7.84
N SER A 112 3.02 6.89 7.51
CA SER A 112 4.44 7.20 7.31
C SER A 112 4.66 8.00 6.04
N PHE A 113 5.77 8.73 5.96
CA PHE A 113 6.33 9.24 4.71
C PHE A 113 7.64 8.50 4.39
N THR A 114 7.75 7.93 3.20
CA THR A 114 8.88 7.11 2.78
C THR A 114 10.07 7.97 2.37
N ILE A 115 11.24 7.62 2.90
CA ILE A 115 12.53 8.08 2.40
C ILE A 115 13.16 6.91 1.63
N SER A 116 13.29 7.10 0.32
CA SER A 116 13.89 6.14 -0.60
C SER A 116 15.32 5.75 -0.20
N LEU A 117 15.76 4.59 -0.65
CA LEU A 117 17.15 4.13 -0.48
C LEU A 117 18.12 5.05 -1.24
N ASP A 118 19.18 5.50 -0.58
CA ASP A 118 20.22 6.37 -1.14
C ASP A 118 21.49 6.25 -0.29
N ASP A 119 22.49 7.10 -0.52
CA ASP A 119 23.62 7.26 0.39
C ASP A 119 23.13 7.57 1.84
N PRO A 120 23.69 6.91 2.88
CA PRO A 120 23.30 7.13 4.28
C PRO A 120 23.31 8.58 4.76
N ASP A 121 24.25 9.41 4.30
CA ASP A 121 24.38 10.79 4.76
C ASP A 121 23.31 11.67 4.12
N GLU A 122 23.01 11.42 2.85
CA GLU A 122 21.89 12.05 2.13
C GLU A 122 20.54 11.63 2.71
N MET A 123 20.35 10.34 3.00
CA MET A 123 19.14 9.83 3.67
C MET A 123 18.94 10.50 5.03
N TYR A 124 19.99 10.56 5.85
CA TYR A 124 19.95 11.23 7.15
C TYR A 124 19.57 12.71 7.02
N ALA A 125 20.16 13.44 6.06
CA ALA A 125 19.81 14.83 5.79
C ALA A 125 18.33 14.99 5.38
N GLN A 126 17.83 14.11 4.51
CA GLN A 126 16.43 14.11 4.10
C GLN A 126 15.47 13.78 5.25
N ILE A 127 15.79 12.81 6.08
CA ILE A 127 15.00 12.44 7.26
C ILE A 127 14.94 13.61 8.24
N LYS A 128 16.09 14.24 8.52
CA LYS A 128 16.17 15.39 9.42
C LYS A 128 15.36 16.60 8.91
N ALA A 129 15.40 16.86 7.60
CA ALA A 129 14.67 17.96 6.97
C ALA A 129 13.17 17.67 6.76
N SER A 130 12.75 16.40 6.82
CA SER A 130 11.37 16.00 6.58
C SER A 130 10.42 16.61 7.60
N PRO A 131 9.30 17.24 7.19
CA PRO A 131 8.31 17.76 8.13
C PRO A 131 7.46 16.65 8.75
N TYR A 132 7.51 15.43 8.22
CA TYR A 132 6.65 14.34 8.69
C TYR A 132 7.15 13.78 10.03
N PRO A 133 6.26 13.53 11.00
CA PRO A 133 6.61 13.01 12.31
C PRO A 133 6.77 11.49 12.33
N LEU A 134 6.31 10.78 11.29
CA LEU A 134 6.43 9.34 11.14
C LEU A 134 7.09 9.05 9.79
N ILE A 135 8.27 8.43 9.81
CA ILE A 135 9.10 8.21 8.63
C ILE A 135 9.26 6.71 8.40
N LYS A 136 9.05 6.27 7.16
CA LYS A 136 9.44 4.93 6.71
C LYS A 136 10.80 5.04 6.03
N VAL A 137 11.81 4.38 6.59
CA VAL A 137 13.18 4.38 6.09
C VAL A 137 13.40 3.11 5.28
N LYS A 138 13.71 3.26 3.98
CA LYS A 138 14.12 2.14 3.14
C LYS A 138 15.54 1.74 3.50
N LEU A 139 15.73 0.48 3.87
CA LEU A 139 17.02 -0.15 4.15
C LEU A 139 17.22 -1.34 3.19
N GLY A 140 18.19 -2.20 3.45
CA GLY A 140 18.54 -3.34 2.61
C GLY A 140 19.70 -3.05 1.66
N GLY A 141 20.55 -2.06 1.98
CA GLY A 141 21.73 -1.69 1.22
C GLY A 141 22.99 -1.56 2.09
N ASP A 142 24.10 -1.19 1.45
CA ASP A 142 25.35 -0.94 2.16
C ASP A 142 25.22 0.30 3.08
N GLY A 143 25.69 0.19 4.32
CA GLY A 143 25.71 1.30 5.27
C GLY A 143 24.44 1.49 6.11
N ASP A 144 23.50 0.54 6.08
CA ASP A 144 22.28 0.56 6.92
C ASP A 144 22.59 0.79 8.40
N GLU A 145 23.61 0.12 8.96
CA GLU A 145 24.02 0.27 10.36
C GLU A 145 24.44 1.70 10.69
N HIS A 146 25.21 2.33 9.81
CA HIS A 146 25.70 3.70 9.96
C HIS A 146 24.55 4.71 9.89
N LEU A 147 23.60 4.50 8.97
CA LEU A 147 22.39 5.32 8.91
C LEU A 147 21.59 5.19 10.22
N VAL A 148 21.30 3.96 10.66
CA VAL A 148 20.53 3.71 11.88
C VAL A 148 21.21 4.29 13.11
N GLU A 149 22.54 4.21 13.22
CA GLU A 149 23.29 4.87 14.29
C GLU A 149 23.09 6.38 14.26
N LYS A 150 23.17 7.02 13.08
CA LYS A 150 22.91 8.46 12.94
C LYS A 150 21.50 8.85 13.35
N LEU A 151 20.49 8.03 13.05
CA LEU A 151 19.10 8.30 13.42
C LEU A 151 18.87 8.44 14.92
N THR A 152 19.75 7.89 15.78
CA THR A 152 19.67 8.08 17.24
C THR A 152 19.78 9.55 17.67
N ASN A 153 20.35 10.40 16.80
CA ASN A 153 20.50 11.84 17.04
C ASN A 153 19.26 12.65 16.61
N ILE A 154 18.24 12.01 16.05
CA ILE A 154 16.99 12.66 15.64
C ILE A 154 15.94 12.48 16.73
N SER A 155 15.46 13.60 17.28
CA SER A 155 14.36 13.62 18.24
C SER A 155 13.04 14.01 17.58
N GLY A 156 11.92 13.61 18.18
CA GLY A 156 10.57 14.00 17.74
C GLY A 156 10.05 13.30 16.48
N LYS A 157 10.73 12.23 16.03
CA LYS A 157 10.28 11.39 14.91
C LYS A 157 10.10 9.95 15.36
N LEU A 158 9.09 9.29 14.81
CA LEU A 158 8.91 7.85 14.88
C LEU A 158 9.36 7.21 13.57
N PHE A 159 9.88 6.00 13.67
CA PHE A 159 10.44 5.30 12.53
C PHE A 159 9.73 3.97 12.28
N ARG A 160 9.57 3.66 11.00
CA ARG A 160 9.34 2.33 10.46
C ARG A 160 10.47 2.04 9.50
N VAL A 161 10.79 0.77 9.33
CA VAL A 161 11.84 0.33 8.41
C VAL A 161 11.29 -0.68 7.44
N ASP A 162 11.76 -0.63 6.22
CA ASP A 162 11.47 -1.62 5.18
C ASP A 162 12.75 -1.97 4.44
N ALA A 163 13.19 -3.22 4.57
CA ALA A 163 14.42 -3.71 3.95
C ALA A 163 14.17 -4.32 2.56
N ASN A 164 12.91 -4.44 2.12
CA ASN A 164 12.51 -5.06 0.86
C ASN A 164 13.22 -6.40 0.57
N GLY A 165 13.35 -7.21 1.62
CA GLY A 165 14.02 -8.50 1.61
C GLY A 165 15.54 -8.49 1.43
N GLY A 166 16.19 -7.33 1.54
CA GLY A 166 17.61 -7.13 1.27
C GLY A 166 18.56 -7.68 2.33
N TRP A 167 18.08 -8.03 3.54
CA TRP A 167 18.96 -8.59 4.57
C TRP A 167 19.06 -10.11 4.50
N THR A 168 20.23 -10.62 4.91
CA THR A 168 20.35 -12.01 5.36
C THR A 168 19.76 -12.16 6.77
N PRO A 169 19.48 -13.40 7.23
CA PRO A 169 19.05 -13.63 8.61
C PRO A 169 20.02 -13.03 9.66
N GLU A 170 21.33 -13.14 9.43
CA GLU A 170 22.36 -12.61 10.33
C GLU A 170 22.34 -11.08 10.38
N THR A 171 22.22 -10.43 9.21
CA THR A 171 22.07 -8.97 9.13
C THR A 171 20.77 -8.52 9.80
N ALA A 172 19.66 -9.24 9.59
CA ALA A 172 18.38 -8.93 10.22
C ALA A 172 18.47 -9.04 11.76
N GLU A 173 19.06 -10.10 12.28
CA GLU A 173 19.29 -10.27 13.73
C GLU A 173 20.12 -9.12 14.29
N LYS A 174 21.23 -8.78 13.62
CA LYS A 174 22.07 -7.64 14.01
C LYS A 174 21.29 -6.34 14.01
N MET A 175 20.60 -6.02 12.90
CA MET A 175 19.86 -4.75 12.73
C MET A 175 18.74 -4.58 13.75
N VAL A 176 18.03 -5.64 14.14
CA VAL A 176 17.01 -5.58 15.20
C VAL A 176 17.57 -4.98 16.49
N HIS A 177 18.81 -5.31 16.88
CA HIS A 177 19.43 -4.74 18.07
C HIS A 177 19.71 -3.24 17.95
N TYR A 178 20.01 -2.74 16.76
CA TYR A 178 20.21 -1.29 16.53
C TYR A 178 18.87 -0.56 16.51
N LEU A 179 17.89 -1.15 15.83
CA LEU A 179 16.56 -0.58 15.64
C LEU A 179 15.74 -0.54 16.93
N ASP A 180 15.93 -1.49 17.85
CA ASP A 180 15.25 -1.48 19.16
C ASP A 180 15.63 -0.24 19.99
N ARG A 181 16.86 0.28 19.80
CA ARG A 181 17.31 1.53 20.46
C ARG A 181 16.65 2.79 19.90
N LEU A 182 16.07 2.71 18.71
CA LEU A 182 15.35 3.81 18.05
C LEU A 182 13.84 3.76 18.30
N ASP A 183 13.34 2.76 19.03
CA ASP A 183 11.90 2.53 19.24
C ASP A 183 11.12 2.49 17.91
N VAL A 184 11.67 1.80 16.90
CA VAL A 184 10.96 1.66 15.61
C VAL A 184 9.66 0.85 15.79
N GLU A 185 8.58 1.26 15.13
CA GLU A 185 7.27 0.61 15.32
C GLU A 185 7.24 -0.82 14.72
N LEU A 186 7.96 -1.00 13.60
CA LEU A 186 7.99 -2.24 12.84
C LEU A 186 9.19 -2.30 11.88
N VAL A 187 9.51 -3.53 11.48
CA VAL A 187 10.40 -3.85 10.35
C VAL A 187 9.57 -4.63 9.32
N GLU A 188 9.44 -4.04 8.14
CA GLU A 188 8.78 -4.62 6.96
C GLU A 188 9.79 -5.38 6.11
N GLN A 189 9.42 -6.59 5.71
CA GLN A 189 10.19 -7.53 4.91
C GLN A 189 11.72 -7.47 5.15
N PRO A 190 12.22 -7.91 6.31
CA PRO A 190 13.66 -7.90 6.59
C PRO A 190 14.46 -8.73 5.57
N THR A 191 14.02 -9.96 5.27
CA THR A 191 14.74 -10.90 4.38
C THR A 191 13.89 -11.33 3.18
N GLY A 192 14.53 -11.92 2.17
CA GLY A 192 13.85 -12.65 1.10
C GLY A 192 12.98 -13.79 1.62
N LEU A 193 12.00 -14.22 0.81
CA LEU A 193 11.01 -15.23 1.19
C LEU A 193 11.61 -16.59 1.51
N ASP A 194 12.76 -16.93 0.91
CA ASP A 194 13.48 -18.17 1.17
C ASP A 194 13.94 -18.30 2.63
N TYR A 195 14.02 -17.18 3.35
CA TYR A 195 14.46 -17.12 4.75
C TYR A 195 13.35 -16.72 5.73
N ILE A 196 12.09 -16.66 5.29
CA ILE A 196 10.99 -16.18 6.14
C ILE A 196 10.78 -17.07 7.38
N ASN A 197 11.05 -18.36 7.27
CA ASN A 197 10.98 -19.31 8.38
C ASN A 197 11.97 -18.98 9.51
N GLU A 198 13.05 -18.25 9.22
CA GLU A 198 14.06 -17.83 10.20
C GLU A 198 13.56 -16.66 11.07
N TRP A 199 12.54 -15.92 10.62
CA TRP A 199 11.99 -14.78 11.37
C TRP A 199 11.48 -15.18 12.75
N LYS A 200 10.98 -16.41 12.91
CA LYS A 200 10.53 -16.93 14.21
C LYS A 200 11.65 -16.99 15.27
N TYR A 201 12.91 -17.07 14.84
CA TYR A 201 14.05 -17.09 15.75
C TYR A 201 14.57 -15.69 16.07
N ILE A 202 14.22 -14.68 15.26
CA ILE A 202 14.66 -13.29 15.39
C ILE A 202 13.59 -12.46 16.12
N LYS A 203 12.32 -12.63 15.75
CA LYS A 203 11.17 -11.92 16.33
C LYS A 203 10.99 -12.26 17.81
N GLY A 204 10.36 -11.35 18.56
CA GLY A 204 10.11 -11.51 20.00
C GLY A 204 11.33 -11.30 20.91
N ARG A 205 12.54 -11.14 20.34
CA ARG A 205 13.73 -10.69 21.08
C ARG A 205 13.72 -9.18 21.36
N SER A 206 12.85 -8.45 20.66
CA SER A 206 12.57 -7.03 20.85
C SER A 206 11.07 -6.77 20.75
N LYS A 207 10.64 -5.52 20.95
CA LYS A 207 9.22 -5.12 20.78
C LYS A 207 8.82 -4.89 19.32
N ILE A 208 9.77 -5.01 18.40
CA ILE A 208 9.60 -4.73 16.98
C ILE A 208 8.75 -5.83 16.34
N ASN A 209 7.73 -5.42 15.57
CA ASN A 209 6.89 -6.34 14.82
C ASN A 209 7.49 -6.58 13.43
N PHE A 210 7.56 -7.84 13.00
CA PHE A 210 7.95 -8.20 11.65
C PHE A 210 6.72 -8.30 10.74
N ILE A 211 6.70 -7.48 9.69
CA ILE A 211 5.56 -7.36 8.76
C ILE A 211 5.95 -7.92 7.39
N ILE A 212 5.22 -8.90 6.88
CA ILE A 212 5.43 -9.42 5.51
C ILE A 212 4.79 -8.49 4.47
N ASP A 213 5.50 -8.24 3.37
CA ASP A 213 4.99 -7.51 2.21
C ASP A 213 5.07 -8.37 0.94
N GLU A 214 6.25 -8.59 0.37
CA GLU A 214 6.48 -9.11 -0.99
C GLU A 214 5.85 -10.48 -1.26
N GLY A 215 5.75 -11.33 -0.23
CA GLY A 215 5.17 -12.66 -0.33
C GLY A 215 3.64 -12.73 -0.15
N LEU A 216 3.00 -11.64 0.28
CA LEU A 216 1.59 -11.65 0.63
C LEU A 216 0.70 -11.10 -0.49
N HIS A 217 0.01 -12.00 -1.21
CA HIS A 217 -0.94 -11.66 -2.28
C HIS A 217 -2.34 -12.24 -2.01
N THR A 218 -2.42 -13.37 -1.34
CA THR A 218 -3.64 -14.16 -1.16
C THR A 218 -3.79 -14.66 0.27
N ILE A 219 -4.97 -15.22 0.58
CA ILE A 219 -5.21 -15.87 1.87
C ILE A 219 -4.38 -17.16 2.03
N ASP A 220 -3.98 -17.80 0.94
CA ASP A 220 -3.13 -19.00 1.00
C ASP A 220 -1.68 -18.61 1.34
N ASP A 221 -1.19 -17.51 0.78
CA ASP A 221 0.10 -16.94 1.20
C ASP A 221 0.09 -16.58 2.70
N TYR A 222 -1.02 -15.98 3.17
CA TYR A 222 -1.19 -15.72 4.60
C TYR A 222 -1.07 -17.00 5.43
N ARG A 223 -1.79 -18.06 5.06
CA ARG A 223 -1.75 -19.35 5.77
C ARG A 223 -0.34 -19.94 5.77
N GLN A 224 0.38 -19.81 4.66
CA GLN A 224 1.75 -20.30 4.52
C GLN A 224 2.73 -19.59 5.47
N TYR A 225 2.57 -18.28 5.70
CA TYR A 225 3.56 -17.47 6.42
C TYR A 225 3.16 -17.04 7.83
N SER A 226 1.89 -17.18 8.22
CA SER A 226 1.33 -16.65 9.47
C SER A 226 2.10 -17.04 10.74
N ASP A 227 2.70 -18.23 10.81
CA ASP A 227 3.48 -18.68 11.96
C ASP A 227 4.81 -17.91 12.15
N TYR A 228 5.34 -17.32 11.08
CA TYR A 228 6.68 -16.71 11.07
C TYR A 228 6.67 -15.19 11.26
N ILE A 229 5.50 -14.56 11.23
CA ILE A 229 5.35 -13.11 11.16
C ILE A 229 4.61 -12.53 12.37
N ASP A 230 4.67 -11.22 12.58
CA ASP A 230 3.87 -10.51 13.59
C ASP A 230 2.73 -9.69 12.95
N GLY A 231 2.78 -9.51 11.63
CA GLY A 231 1.74 -8.83 10.88
C GLY A 231 1.92 -8.88 9.38
N VAL A 232 0.96 -8.28 8.68
CA VAL A 232 0.81 -8.30 7.24
C VAL A 232 0.74 -6.90 6.67
N ASN A 233 1.41 -6.63 5.53
CA ASN A 233 1.20 -5.44 4.72
C ASN A 233 0.32 -5.76 3.51
N ILE A 234 -0.93 -5.31 3.56
CA ILE A 234 -1.94 -5.54 2.53
C ILE A 234 -1.96 -4.35 1.57
N LYS A 235 -1.79 -4.62 0.27
CA LYS A 235 -1.84 -3.62 -0.81
C LYS A 235 -2.85 -4.07 -1.86
N MET A 236 -3.72 -3.17 -2.33
CA MET A 236 -4.81 -3.51 -3.24
C MET A 236 -4.31 -4.13 -4.55
N ALA A 237 -3.21 -3.59 -5.08
CA ALA A 237 -2.56 -4.09 -6.29
C ALA A 237 -2.04 -5.54 -6.15
N LYS A 238 -1.70 -5.98 -4.93
CA LYS A 238 -1.28 -7.36 -4.64
C LYS A 238 -2.45 -8.28 -4.40
N THR A 239 -3.48 -7.83 -3.69
CA THR A 239 -4.64 -8.68 -3.35
C THR A 239 -5.64 -8.81 -4.48
N GLY A 240 -5.64 -7.86 -5.43
CA GLY A 240 -6.64 -7.80 -6.48
C GLY A 240 -7.92 -7.07 -6.07
N GLY A 241 -7.82 -6.14 -5.12
CA GLY A 241 -8.95 -5.34 -4.66
C GLY A 241 -9.35 -5.59 -3.20
N ILE A 242 -10.44 -4.94 -2.80
CA ILE A 242 -10.83 -4.77 -1.41
C ILE A 242 -11.42 -6.05 -0.78
N LEU A 243 -12.20 -6.85 -1.52
CA LEU A 243 -12.81 -8.07 -0.98
C LEU A 243 -11.75 -9.08 -0.49
N PRO A 244 -10.75 -9.50 -1.30
CA PRO A 244 -9.70 -10.39 -0.81
C PRO A 244 -8.83 -9.72 0.27
N ALA A 245 -8.63 -8.41 0.21
CA ALA A 245 -7.91 -7.67 1.26
C ALA A 245 -8.61 -7.75 2.63
N ILE A 246 -9.93 -7.56 2.68
CA ILE A 246 -10.72 -7.71 3.91
C ILE A 246 -10.59 -9.13 4.47
N LYS A 247 -10.70 -10.17 3.62
CA LYS A 247 -10.55 -11.58 4.04
C LYS A 247 -9.20 -11.81 4.76
N ILE A 248 -8.11 -11.27 4.22
CA ILE A 248 -6.77 -11.38 4.84
C ILE A 248 -6.70 -10.58 6.14
N ALA A 249 -7.18 -9.33 6.14
CA ALA A 249 -7.15 -8.46 7.31
C ALA A 249 -7.94 -9.04 8.50
N GLU A 250 -9.15 -9.54 8.25
CA GLU A 250 -9.99 -10.16 9.27
C GLU A 250 -9.35 -11.44 9.82
N GLN A 251 -8.79 -12.29 8.95
CA GLN A 251 -8.07 -13.48 9.40
C GLN A 251 -6.87 -13.12 10.28
N ALA A 252 -6.03 -12.18 9.83
CA ALA A 252 -4.88 -11.71 10.61
C ALA A 252 -5.30 -11.16 11.98
N ARG A 253 -6.40 -10.40 12.05
CA ARG A 253 -6.95 -9.89 13.32
C ARG A 253 -7.46 -11.02 14.22
N ARG A 254 -8.14 -12.03 13.69
CA ARG A 254 -8.58 -13.22 14.45
C ARG A 254 -7.38 -13.94 15.07
N ASP A 255 -6.29 -14.01 14.34
CA ASP A 255 -5.03 -14.64 14.76
C ASP A 255 -4.14 -13.68 15.58
N LYS A 256 -4.66 -12.51 15.95
CA LYS A 256 -4.01 -11.46 16.76
C LYS A 256 -2.75 -10.83 16.15
N LEU A 257 -2.51 -11.07 14.86
CA LEU A 257 -1.46 -10.43 14.08
C LEU A 257 -1.83 -8.97 13.76
N LYS A 258 -0.81 -8.15 13.48
CA LYS A 258 -1.01 -6.75 13.12
C LYS A 258 -1.36 -6.64 11.64
N VAL A 259 -2.28 -5.74 11.32
CA VAL A 259 -2.61 -5.38 9.94
C VAL A 259 -2.02 -4.02 9.64
N MET A 260 -1.21 -3.98 8.59
CA MET A 260 -0.73 -2.78 7.94
C MET A 260 -1.41 -2.68 6.58
N LEU A 261 -1.86 -1.48 6.23
CA LEU A 261 -2.32 -1.18 4.88
C LEU A 261 -1.27 -0.30 4.21
N GLY A 262 -0.79 -0.77 3.07
CA GLY A 262 0.19 -0.07 2.27
C GLY A 262 -0.35 0.23 0.88
N CYS A 263 0.42 1.00 0.12
CA CYS A 263 0.14 1.28 -1.27
C CYS A 263 1.35 0.98 -2.17
N MET A 264 1.13 1.00 -3.48
CA MET A 264 2.22 1.22 -4.43
C MET A 264 2.48 2.74 -4.55
N VAL A 265 3.36 3.16 -5.46
CA VAL A 265 3.35 4.55 -5.92
C VAL A 265 2.11 4.75 -6.78
N GLU A 266 1.03 5.22 -6.18
CA GLU A 266 -0.31 5.28 -6.78
C GLU A 266 -1.02 6.59 -6.45
N SER A 267 -2.09 6.90 -7.19
CA SER A 267 -2.89 8.10 -6.93
C SER A 267 -3.92 7.87 -5.81
N SER A 268 -4.63 8.93 -5.42
CA SER A 268 -5.75 8.81 -4.48
C SER A 268 -6.86 7.87 -4.98
N VAL A 269 -6.97 7.64 -6.29
CA VAL A 269 -7.95 6.70 -6.87
C VAL A 269 -7.68 5.27 -6.41
N ALA A 270 -6.48 4.72 -6.63
CA ALA A 270 -6.12 3.38 -6.13
C ALA A 270 -6.11 3.33 -4.60
N LEU A 271 -5.52 4.34 -3.95
CA LEU A 271 -5.35 4.38 -2.49
C LEU A 271 -6.69 4.35 -1.75
N SER A 272 -7.75 4.90 -2.35
CA SER A 272 -9.07 5.01 -1.71
C SER A 272 -9.59 3.70 -1.14
N GLN A 273 -9.39 2.58 -1.84
CA GLN A 273 -9.78 1.25 -1.34
C GLN A 273 -9.08 0.88 -0.03
N ALA A 274 -7.80 1.21 0.13
CA ALA A 274 -7.08 0.99 1.38
C ALA A 274 -7.62 1.90 2.49
N VAL A 275 -7.94 3.16 2.17
CA VAL A 275 -8.55 4.09 3.12
C VAL A 275 -9.92 3.59 3.59
N TYR A 276 -10.76 3.05 2.69
CA TYR A 276 -12.10 2.54 3.05
C TYR A 276 -12.06 1.40 4.08
N MET A 277 -11.00 0.60 4.10
CA MET A 277 -10.82 -0.48 5.07
C MET A 277 -9.85 -0.13 6.21
N ALA A 278 -9.54 1.16 6.39
CA ALA A 278 -8.57 1.60 7.39
C ALA A 278 -8.93 1.17 8.83
N SER A 279 -10.22 1.01 9.14
CA SER A 279 -10.68 0.53 10.46
C SER A 279 -10.22 -0.90 10.80
N LEU A 280 -9.78 -1.69 9.83
CA LEU A 280 -9.21 -3.02 10.04
C LEU A 280 -7.71 -3.01 10.36
N ALA A 281 -7.05 -1.86 10.27
CA ALA A 281 -5.60 -1.76 10.35
C ALA A 281 -5.09 -1.02 11.58
N LYS A 282 -3.85 -1.34 11.96
CA LYS A 282 -3.09 -0.65 12.99
C LYS A 282 -2.06 0.32 12.39
N TYR A 283 -1.46 -0.05 11.26
CA TYR A 283 -0.40 0.72 10.61
C TYR A 283 -0.82 1.11 9.18
N TYR A 284 -0.38 2.28 8.73
CA TYR A 284 -0.73 2.85 7.42
C TYR A 284 0.51 3.38 6.71
N ASP A 285 0.70 2.98 5.46
CA ASP A 285 1.74 3.47 4.54
C ASP A 285 1.06 3.92 3.25
N PHE A 286 0.48 5.11 3.31
CA PHE A 286 -0.44 5.72 2.33
C PHE A 286 0.19 6.94 1.65
N ASP A 287 1.52 6.95 1.52
CA ASP A 287 2.26 8.09 0.98
C ASP A 287 2.40 8.08 -0.55
N GLY A 288 1.91 7.05 -1.25
CA GLY A 288 1.93 6.95 -2.71
C GLY A 288 1.54 8.26 -3.41
N PRO A 289 0.38 8.87 -3.08
CA PRO A 289 -0.04 10.16 -3.66
C PRO A 289 0.88 11.32 -3.27
N LEU A 290 1.54 11.26 -2.10
CA LEU A 290 2.47 12.29 -1.64
C LEU A 290 3.79 12.28 -2.42
N LEU A 291 4.16 11.14 -3.01
CA LEU A 291 5.36 10.96 -3.84
C LEU A 291 5.14 11.40 -5.30
N LEU A 292 3.90 11.51 -5.75
CA LEU A 292 3.53 12.01 -7.07
C LEU A 292 3.61 13.54 -7.14
N LYS A 293 3.95 14.07 -8.32
CA LYS A 293 4.01 15.52 -8.56
C LYS A 293 2.61 16.14 -8.55
N ASP A 294 1.68 15.45 -9.20
CA ASP A 294 0.34 15.92 -9.45
C ASP A 294 -0.67 15.16 -8.58
N ARG A 295 -1.55 15.90 -7.90
CA ARG A 295 -2.69 15.35 -7.15
C ARG A 295 -3.92 15.38 -8.05
N ILE A 296 -4.16 14.26 -8.73
CA ILE A 296 -5.15 14.16 -9.81
C ILE A 296 -6.60 14.05 -9.35
N ALA A 297 -6.82 13.72 -8.07
CA ALA A 297 -8.16 13.52 -7.52
C ALA A 297 -8.33 14.12 -6.12
N ASP A 298 -9.57 14.51 -5.83
CA ASP A 298 -10.03 15.02 -4.53
C ASP A 298 -10.86 13.96 -3.77
N GLY A 299 -11.20 14.24 -2.50
CA GLY A 299 -12.00 13.36 -1.61
C GLY A 299 -11.18 12.62 -0.53
N ILE A 300 -9.85 12.62 -0.64
CA ILE A 300 -8.94 12.15 0.41
C ILE A 300 -7.95 13.25 0.72
N ASP A 301 -8.00 13.78 1.94
CA ASP A 301 -7.12 14.84 2.40
C ASP A 301 -5.93 14.33 3.18
N PHE A 302 -4.77 14.87 2.82
CA PHE A 302 -3.50 14.54 3.43
C PHE A 302 -3.00 15.74 4.22
N ASN A 303 -2.90 15.56 5.53
CA ASN A 303 -2.16 16.44 6.44
C ASN A 303 -0.91 15.67 6.92
N LEU A 304 0.13 16.40 7.34
CA LEU A 304 1.35 15.84 7.92
C LEU A 304 1.10 14.80 9.02
N GLU A 305 0.00 14.95 9.78
CA GLU A 305 -0.30 14.08 10.93
C GLU A 305 -1.46 13.10 10.69
N LYS A 306 -2.33 13.38 9.72
CA LYS A 306 -3.56 12.61 9.52
C LYS A 306 -4.01 12.58 8.07
N ILE A 307 -4.64 11.46 7.70
CA ILE A 307 -5.46 11.35 6.49
C ILE A 307 -6.93 11.37 6.92
N SER A 308 -7.74 12.16 6.21
CA SER A 308 -9.18 12.23 6.39
C SER A 308 -9.91 12.08 5.06
N VAL A 309 -11.14 11.57 5.14
CA VAL A 309 -12.10 11.55 4.04
C VAL A 309 -13.25 12.47 4.41
N ASP A 310 -13.79 13.18 3.42
CA ASP A 310 -14.97 14.03 3.56
C ASP A 310 -16.19 13.37 2.90
N GLU A 311 -17.33 14.07 2.87
CA GLU A 311 -18.56 13.58 2.23
C GLU A 311 -18.43 13.40 0.71
N ASP A 312 -17.43 14.05 0.10
CA ASP A 312 -17.18 14.02 -1.33
C ASP A 312 -16.61 12.69 -1.83
N ILE A 313 -16.26 11.77 -0.90
CA ILE A 313 -15.80 10.42 -1.23
C ILE A 313 -16.94 9.46 -1.63
N ILE A 314 -18.22 9.85 -1.48
CA ILE A 314 -19.35 9.07 -1.99
C ILE A 314 -19.26 9.03 -3.51
N GLY A 315 -19.12 7.83 -4.07
CA GLY A 315 -18.84 7.64 -5.50
C GLY A 315 -17.35 7.54 -5.83
N GLY A 316 -16.48 7.57 -4.83
CA GLY A 316 -15.02 7.50 -4.97
C GLY A 316 -14.34 8.86 -5.13
N PRO A 317 -13.00 8.88 -5.20
CA PRO A 317 -12.25 10.11 -5.43
C PRO A 317 -12.64 10.76 -6.76
N ARG A 318 -12.81 12.08 -6.75
CA ARG A 318 -13.17 12.84 -7.95
C ARG A 318 -11.92 13.22 -8.72
N VAL A 319 -11.72 12.62 -9.89
CA VAL A 319 -10.63 13.01 -10.80
C VAL A 319 -10.90 14.42 -11.34
N LYS A 320 -9.89 15.29 -11.26
CA LYS A 320 -10.03 16.69 -11.69
C LYS A 320 -10.04 16.78 -13.20
N LYS A 321 -10.82 17.73 -13.71
CA LYS A 321 -11.12 17.87 -15.14
C LYS A 321 -9.86 18.01 -15.99
N GLU A 322 -8.85 18.73 -15.51
CA GLU A 322 -7.58 18.92 -16.23
C GLU A 322 -6.80 17.62 -16.48
N PHE A 323 -7.12 16.53 -15.77
CA PHE A 323 -6.51 15.21 -15.98
C PHE A 323 -7.36 14.26 -16.83
N LEU A 324 -8.62 14.62 -17.13
CA LEU A 324 -9.49 13.83 -18.02
C LEU A 324 -9.13 14.07 -19.50
N ASP A 325 -8.82 15.31 -19.85
CA ASP A 325 -8.54 15.71 -21.24
C ASP A 325 -7.17 15.23 -21.76
N VAL A 326 -6.30 14.76 -20.85
CA VAL A 326 -4.93 14.30 -21.16
C VAL A 326 -4.87 12.79 -21.48
N ALA A 327 -5.93 12.03 -21.14
CA ALA A 327 -5.96 10.56 -21.23
C ALA A 327 -6.41 10.01 -22.60
N ASN A 328 -6.69 10.87 -23.59
CA ASN A 328 -7.19 10.48 -24.92
C ASN A 328 -6.08 10.30 -25.97
N TYR A 329 -5.02 9.56 -25.67
CA TYR A 329 -3.98 9.18 -26.64
C TYR A 329 -3.59 7.71 -26.57
#